data_AF-A0A6L9KZZ9-F1
#
_entry.id   AF-A0A6L9KZZ9-F1
#
_cell.length_a   1.000
_cell.length_b   1.000
_cell.length_c   1.000
_cell.angle_alpha   90.00
_cell.angle_beta   90.00
_cell.angle_gamma   90.00
#
_symmetry.space_group_name_H-M   'P 1'
#
loop_
_entity.id
_entity.type
_entity.pdbx_description
1 polymer ?
#
loop_
_entity_poly.entity_id
_entity_poly.type
_entity_poly.pdbx_seq_one_letter_code
_entity_poly.pdbx_strand_id
1 'polypeptide(L)'
;MRFFYSFLAVLLMSSAALAADPDPSWAFHMDETLIGQRHGSFSSTRPDGPNSMNSAAERSYSSVTGVNLGYDLGQGTEAWMRVETIRGIPLSNAGGLAALTNNDMQRIMENRFTSYIALGYVTHTWNLGGNAQAIEADSHQFARESTERRISLTLGKLDALDIFDNNAYAHKSDDQFLNW
;
A
#
# COMPACT_ATOMS: atom_id res chain seq x y z
N MET A 1 -13.55 -25.49 -24.10
CA MET A 1 -14.20 -24.75 -23.00
C MET A 1 -13.41 -24.98 -21.73
N ARG A 2 -12.75 -23.96 -21.17
CA ARG A 2 -12.12 -24.02 -19.85
C ARG A 2 -12.66 -22.84 -19.06
N PHE A 3 -13.49 -23.14 -18.06
CA PHE A 3 -14.06 -22.16 -17.15
C PHE A 3 -12.94 -21.56 -16.29
N PHE A 4 -12.84 -20.23 -16.27
CA PHE A 4 -12.07 -19.51 -15.27
C PHE A 4 -12.96 -19.30 -14.05
N TYR A 5 -12.51 -19.76 -12.90
CA TYR A 5 -13.06 -19.35 -11.60
C TYR A 5 -12.04 -18.40 -10.98
N SER A 6 -12.36 -17.11 -10.93
CA SER A 6 -11.68 -16.16 -10.06
C SER A 6 -12.46 -16.11 -8.76
N PHE A 7 -11.81 -16.49 -7.65
CA PHE A 7 -12.34 -16.26 -6.32
C PHE A 7 -11.69 -15.00 -5.77
N LEU A 8 -12.49 -13.95 -5.56
CA LEU A 8 -12.12 -12.80 -4.76
C LEU A 8 -12.62 -13.07 -3.34
N ALA A 9 -11.70 -13.24 -2.39
CA ALA A 9 -12.02 -13.33 -0.98
C ALA A 9 -11.61 -11.99 -0.33
N VAL A 10 -12.59 -11.15 -0.03
CA VAL A 10 -12.38 -9.95 0.79
C VAL A 10 -12.73 -10.31 2.23
N LEU A 11 -11.74 -10.32 3.11
CA LEU A 11 -11.95 -10.49 4.54
C LEU A 11 -11.93 -9.11 5.21
N LEU A 12 -13.11 -8.52 5.42
CA LEU A 12 -13.25 -7.29 6.20
C LEU A 12 -13.29 -7.65 7.69
N MET A 13 -12.16 -7.51 8.38
CA MET A 13 -12.16 -7.45 9.84
C MET A 13 -12.44 -6.01 10.28
N SER A 14 -13.67 -5.75 10.73
CA SER A 14 -14.03 -4.49 11.36
C SER A 14 -13.49 -4.49 12.79
N SER A 15 -12.56 -3.60 13.12
CA SER A 15 -12.29 -3.26 14.51
C SER A 15 -13.41 -2.33 14.99
N ALA A 16 -14.04 -2.67 16.12
CA ALA A 16 -14.89 -1.73 16.82
C ALA A 16 -13.98 -0.70 17.48
N ALA A 17 -14.14 0.59 17.14
CA ALA A 17 -13.51 1.66 17.88
C ALA A 17 -14.07 1.67 19.32
N LEU A 18 -13.25 1.25 20.29
CA LEU A 18 -13.53 1.56 21.69
C LEU A 18 -13.37 3.07 21.87
N ALA A 19 -14.28 3.67 22.65
CA ALA A 19 -14.24 5.07 23.04
C ALA A 19 -12.84 5.48 23.52
N ALA A 20 -12.41 6.69 23.14
CA ALA A 20 -11.11 7.25 23.48
C ALA A 20 -10.91 7.34 24.99
N ASP A 21 -10.14 6.40 25.55
CA ASP A 21 -9.55 6.53 26.89
C ASP A 21 -8.38 7.53 26.84
N PRO A 22 -8.09 8.27 27.93
CA PRO A 22 -6.97 9.20 28.02
C PRO A 22 -5.60 8.52 28.19
N ASP A 23 -5.54 7.19 28.11
CA ASP A 23 -4.30 6.42 28.17
C ASP A 23 -3.63 6.33 26.79
N PRO A 24 -2.28 6.27 26.72
CA PRO A 24 -1.58 6.03 25.48
C PRO A 24 -2.10 4.75 24.82
N SER A 25 -2.69 4.90 23.64
CA SER A 25 -3.33 3.83 22.90
C SER A 25 -2.44 3.35 21.76
N TRP A 26 -2.53 2.05 21.47
CA TRP A 26 -1.83 1.42 20.35
C TRP A 26 -2.83 1.16 19.23
N ALA A 27 -2.40 1.39 17.99
CA ALA A 27 -3.12 0.97 16.80
C ALA A 27 -2.29 -0.04 16.01
N PHE A 28 -2.95 -1.06 15.48
CA PHE A 28 -2.33 -2.07 14.64
C PHE A 28 -3.19 -2.28 13.40
N HIS A 29 -2.58 -2.15 12.23
CA HIS A 29 -3.21 -2.45 10.95
C HIS A 29 -2.30 -3.36 10.13
N MET A 30 -2.92 -4.27 9.38
CA MET A 30 -2.22 -5.14 8.45
C MET A 30 -3.00 -5.21 7.15
N ASP A 31 -2.28 -5.17 6.04
CA ASP A 31 -2.80 -5.36 4.70
C ASP A 31 -1.90 -6.34 3.93
N GLU A 32 -2.52 -7.08 3.01
CA GLU A 32 -1.82 -8.00 2.12
C GLU A 32 -2.44 -7.93 0.73
N THR A 33 -1.57 -7.76 -0.27
CA THR A 33 -1.92 -7.70 -1.67
C THR A 33 -1.16 -8.77 -2.44
N LEU A 34 -1.90 -9.61 -3.16
CA LEU A 34 -1.39 -10.71 -3.96
C LEU A 34 -1.84 -10.55 -5.41
N ILE A 35 -0.90 -10.44 -6.34
CA ILE A 35 -1.20 -10.26 -7.76
C ILE A 35 -0.64 -11.44 -8.55
N GLY A 36 -1.49 -12.09 -9.35
CA GLY A 36 -1.10 -13.13 -10.28
C GLY A 36 -1.40 -12.72 -11.71
N GLN A 37 -0.37 -12.72 -12.57
CA GLN A 37 -0.51 -12.44 -14.00
C GLN A 37 0.06 -13.59 -14.83
N ARG A 38 -0.40 -13.76 -16.07
CA ARG A 38 0.12 -14.79 -16.97
C ARG A 38 -0.16 -14.44 -18.42
N HIS A 39 0.64 -14.99 -19.31
CA HIS A 39 0.30 -15.07 -20.72
C HIS A 39 0.53 -16.49 -21.25
N GLY A 40 -0.19 -16.83 -22.32
CA GLY A 40 0.07 -18.04 -23.07
C GLY A 40 1.30 -17.91 -23.96
N SER A 41 1.75 -19.02 -24.52
CA SER A 41 2.75 -19.00 -25.57
C SER A 41 2.18 -18.36 -26.84
N PHE A 42 2.99 -17.60 -27.56
CA PHE A 42 2.62 -17.03 -28.86
C PHE A 42 3.72 -17.25 -29.88
N SER A 43 3.36 -17.20 -31.17
CA SER A 43 4.33 -17.36 -32.26
C SER A 43 5.19 -16.10 -32.38
N SER A 44 6.51 -16.28 -32.33
CA SER A 44 7.47 -15.22 -32.64
C SER A 44 8.23 -15.55 -33.92
N THR A 45 8.39 -14.56 -34.80
CA THR A 45 9.18 -14.70 -36.04
C THR A 45 10.67 -14.43 -35.82
N ARG A 46 11.06 -13.98 -34.63
CA ARG A 46 12.45 -13.73 -34.23
C ARG A 46 12.72 -14.32 -32.84
N PRO A 47 13.98 -14.71 -32.55
CA PRO A 47 14.35 -15.09 -31.19
C PRO A 47 14.06 -13.96 -30.19
N ASP A 48 13.64 -14.32 -28.99
CA ASP A 48 13.36 -13.36 -27.91
C ASP A 48 14.66 -12.66 -27.50
N GLY A 49 14.67 -11.33 -27.63
CA GLY A 49 15.81 -10.49 -27.27
C GLY A 49 15.80 -10.08 -25.78
N PRO A 50 16.89 -9.48 -25.28
CA PRO A 50 17.05 -9.15 -23.84
C PRO A 50 15.92 -8.31 -23.20
N ASN A 51 15.25 -7.45 -23.97
CA ASN A 51 14.12 -6.62 -23.51
C ASN A 51 12.83 -6.92 -24.29
N SER A 52 12.70 -8.13 -24.85
CA SER A 52 11.52 -8.59 -25.57
C SER A 52 10.59 -9.38 -24.65
N MET A 53 9.32 -9.44 -25.02
CA MET A 53 8.38 -10.33 -24.35
C MET A 53 8.75 -11.77 -24.72
N ASN A 54 8.86 -12.64 -23.73
CA ASN A 54 9.13 -14.05 -23.94
C ASN A 54 7.96 -14.70 -24.68
N SER A 55 8.26 -15.43 -25.74
CA SER A 55 7.27 -16.14 -26.55
C SER A 55 6.72 -17.40 -25.89
N ALA A 56 7.44 -17.96 -24.91
CA ALA A 56 6.97 -19.09 -24.10
C ALA A 56 5.88 -18.66 -23.11
N ALA A 57 5.08 -19.61 -22.62
CA ALA A 57 4.09 -19.28 -21.59
C ALA A 57 4.77 -18.96 -20.26
N GLU A 58 4.43 -17.81 -19.66
CA GLU A 58 4.96 -17.39 -18.36
C GLU A 58 3.85 -17.07 -17.35
N ARG A 59 4.24 -17.08 -16.07
CA ARG A 59 3.42 -16.63 -14.95
C ARG A 59 4.23 -15.64 -14.14
N SER A 60 3.57 -14.57 -13.74
CA SER A 60 4.07 -13.54 -12.84
C SER A 60 3.29 -13.61 -11.53
N TYR A 61 3.98 -13.28 -10.45
CA TYR A 61 3.41 -13.24 -9.12
C TYR A 61 4.06 -12.14 -8.29
N SER A 62 3.25 -11.34 -7.60
CA SER A 62 3.72 -10.43 -6.56
C SER A 62 2.93 -10.60 -5.28
N SER A 63 3.61 -10.27 -4.18
CA SER A 63 3.06 -10.29 -2.83
C SER A 63 3.66 -9.12 -2.07
N VAL A 64 2.79 -8.26 -1.56
CA VAL A 64 3.12 -7.15 -0.66
C VAL A 64 2.33 -7.39 0.62
N THR A 65 3.01 -7.35 1.76
CA THR A 65 2.37 -7.37 3.08
C THR A 65 2.83 -6.15 3.86
N GLY A 66 1.89 -5.30 4.26
CA GLY A 66 2.12 -4.12 5.08
C GLY A 66 1.65 -4.34 6.51
N VAL A 67 2.44 -3.85 7.47
CA VAL A 67 2.06 -3.79 8.88
C VAL A 67 2.31 -2.39 9.40
N ASN A 68 1.25 -1.73 9.88
CA ASN A 68 1.31 -0.43 10.52
C ASN A 68 1.18 -0.59 12.03
N LEU A 69 2.05 0.12 12.75
CA LEU A 69 1.98 0.28 14.19
C LEU A 69 1.86 1.78 14.49
N GLY A 70 0.76 2.15 15.14
CA GLY A 70 0.50 3.48 15.66
C GLY A 70 0.63 3.51 17.18
N TYR A 71 1.11 4.62 17.72
CA TYR A 71 1.14 4.90 19.13
C TYR A 71 0.68 6.33 19.38
N ASP A 72 -0.37 6.50 20.19
CA ASP A 72 -0.84 7.81 20.62
C ASP A 72 -0.03 8.25 21.85
N LEU A 73 0.75 9.33 21.70
CA LEU A 73 1.53 9.93 22.78
C LEU A 73 0.71 10.94 23.59
N GLY A 74 -0.54 11.18 23.19
CA GLY A 74 -1.44 12.15 23.80
C GLY A 74 -1.16 13.59 23.35
N GLN A 75 -2.05 14.50 23.78
CA GLN A 75 -1.94 15.94 23.53
C GLN A 75 -1.80 16.31 22.04
N GLY A 76 -2.42 15.53 21.15
CA GLY A 76 -2.36 15.74 19.70
C GLY A 76 -1.06 15.25 19.06
N THR A 77 -0.30 14.39 19.74
CA THR A 77 0.94 13.78 19.23
C THR A 77 0.75 12.29 18.97
N GLU A 78 1.05 11.83 17.77
CA GLU A 78 0.99 10.41 17.40
C GLU A 78 2.25 9.99 16.65
N ALA A 79 2.67 8.74 16.80
CA ALA A 79 3.78 8.15 16.08
C ALA A 79 3.30 6.94 15.28
N TRP A 80 3.82 6.79 14.07
CA TRP A 80 3.45 5.73 13.14
C TRP A 80 4.68 5.10 12.49
N MET A 81 4.65 3.79 12.33
CA MET A 81 5.65 3.02 11.60
C MET A 81 4.96 2.00 10.71
N ARG A 82 5.40 1.92 9.45
CA ARG A 82 4.98 0.88 8.51
C ARG A 82 6.16 0.03 8.10
N VAL A 83 6.06 -1.27 8.32
CA VAL A 83 7.00 -2.27 7.79
C VAL A 83 6.31 -2.98 6.64
N GLU A 84 7.01 -3.11 5.52
CA GLU A 84 6.51 -3.83 4.36
C GLU A 84 7.42 -5.00 4.03
N THR A 85 6.83 -6.11 3.64
CA THR A 85 7.52 -7.28 3.09
C THR A 85 7.01 -7.52 1.69
N ILE A 86 7.92 -7.53 0.71
CA ILE A 86 7.56 -7.62 -0.71
C ILE A 86 8.35 -8.72 -1.42
N ARG A 87 7.72 -9.37 -2.41
CA ARG A 87 8.32 -10.35 -3.32
C ARG A 87 7.67 -10.24 -4.70
N GLY A 88 8.43 -10.43 -5.77
CA GLY A 88 7.92 -10.26 -7.14
C GLY A 88 8.65 -11.10 -8.19
N ILE A 89 7.90 -11.80 -9.03
CA ILE A 89 8.39 -12.47 -10.24
C ILE A 89 7.73 -11.77 -11.44
N PRO A 90 8.44 -10.93 -12.19
CA PRO A 90 7.87 -10.21 -13.33
C PRO A 90 7.70 -11.13 -14.55
N LEU A 91 6.80 -10.76 -15.47
CA LEU A 91 6.78 -11.36 -16.81
C LEU A 91 8.00 -10.89 -17.59
N SER A 92 8.70 -11.81 -18.25
CA SER A 92 9.83 -11.52 -19.14
C SER A 92 10.88 -10.56 -18.55
N ASN A 93 11.17 -10.68 -17.24
CA ASN A 93 12.06 -9.76 -16.50
C ASN A 93 11.64 -8.27 -16.64
N ALA A 94 10.34 -8.00 -16.70
CA ALA A 94 9.71 -6.70 -16.99
C ALA A 94 10.07 -6.09 -18.37
N GLY A 95 10.58 -6.90 -19.29
CA GLY A 95 10.82 -6.53 -20.68
C GLY A 95 9.59 -6.72 -21.58
N GLY A 96 9.62 -6.09 -22.76
CA GLY A 96 8.74 -6.47 -23.87
C GLY A 96 7.40 -5.75 -24.00
N LEU A 97 6.89 -5.14 -22.94
CA LEU A 97 5.53 -4.57 -22.94
C LEU A 97 5.47 -3.04 -22.82
N ALA A 98 6.63 -2.39 -22.80
CA ALA A 98 6.80 -0.93 -22.76
C ALA A 98 6.05 -0.22 -21.60
N ALA A 99 5.56 -1.00 -20.63
CA ALA A 99 4.88 -0.57 -19.43
C ALA A 99 5.01 -1.65 -18.35
N LEU A 100 4.86 -1.25 -17.08
CA LEU A 100 4.86 -2.18 -15.95
C LEU A 100 3.61 -3.06 -15.98
N THR A 101 3.74 -4.35 -15.66
CA THR A 101 2.61 -5.29 -15.53
C THR A 101 1.64 -4.89 -14.42
N ASN A 102 2.18 -4.37 -13.34
CA ASN A 102 1.48 -3.96 -12.15
C ASN A 102 2.42 -3.06 -11.35
N ASN A 103 1.88 -2.44 -10.31
CA ASN A 103 2.58 -1.41 -9.58
C ASN A 103 3.56 -1.98 -8.51
N ASP A 104 3.57 -3.29 -8.26
CA ASP A 104 4.56 -3.96 -7.40
C ASP A 104 5.89 -4.18 -8.13
N MET A 105 5.84 -4.45 -9.43
CA MET A 105 7.03 -4.74 -10.24
C MET A 105 7.97 -3.55 -10.42
N GLN A 106 7.54 -2.33 -10.10
CA GLN A 106 8.44 -1.17 -10.03
C GLN A 106 9.28 -1.15 -8.75
N ARG A 107 8.82 -1.82 -7.69
CA ARG A 107 9.43 -1.81 -6.35
C ARG A 107 10.34 -3.01 -6.15
N ILE A 108 9.93 -4.19 -6.61
CA ILE A 108 10.74 -5.41 -6.52
C ILE A 108 10.55 -6.30 -7.75
N MET A 109 11.65 -6.88 -8.22
CA MET A 109 11.68 -7.86 -9.31
C MET A 109 12.48 -9.10 -8.92
N GLU A 110 12.46 -9.44 -7.62
CA GLU A 110 13.19 -10.57 -7.07
C GLU A 110 12.24 -11.59 -6.47
N ASN A 111 12.51 -12.86 -6.77
CA ASN A 111 11.80 -14.00 -6.21
C ASN A 111 12.24 -14.33 -4.76
N ARG A 112 12.41 -13.30 -3.94
CA ARG A 112 12.81 -13.38 -2.53
C ARG A 112 12.00 -12.36 -1.73
N PHE A 113 11.59 -12.74 -0.53
CA PHE A 113 10.97 -11.80 0.39
C PHE A 113 12.00 -10.79 0.89
N THR A 114 11.69 -9.51 0.70
CA THR A 114 12.50 -8.38 1.16
C THR A 114 11.64 -7.53 2.08
N SER A 115 12.08 -7.35 3.33
CA SER A 115 11.40 -6.52 4.31
C SER A 115 12.13 -5.21 4.52
N TYR A 116 11.41 -4.11 4.64
CA TYR A 116 11.97 -2.78 4.91
C TYR A 116 10.96 -1.89 5.64
N ILE A 117 11.46 -0.86 6.33
CA ILE A 117 10.61 0.18 6.92
C ILE A 117 10.16 1.10 5.79
N ALA A 118 8.88 1.06 5.42
CA ALA A 118 8.31 1.91 4.38
C ALA A 118 8.10 3.33 4.88
N LEU A 119 7.50 3.48 6.06
CA LEU A 119 7.20 4.76 6.70
C LEU A 119 7.61 4.72 8.18
N GLY A 120 7.99 5.87 8.73
CA GLY A 120 8.32 6.01 10.14
C GLY A 120 8.36 7.48 10.53
N TYR A 121 7.31 7.96 11.18
CA TYR A 121 7.14 9.39 11.45
C TYR A 121 6.39 9.68 12.73
N VAL A 122 6.50 10.93 13.17
CA VAL A 122 5.72 11.51 14.28
C VAL A 122 4.96 12.71 13.75
N THR A 123 3.70 12.82 14.14
CA THR A 123 2.84 13.96 13.84
C THR A 123 2.43 14.63 15.14
N HIS A 124 2.55 15.95 15.20
CA HIS A 124 2.00 16.77 16.28
C HIS A 124 1.07 17.84 15.70
N THR A 125 -0.10 18.01 16.32
CA THR A 125 -1.12 18.96 15.87
C THR A 125 -1.45 19.99 16.96
N TRP A 126 -1.20 21.26 16.66
CA TRP A 126 -1.66 22.39 17.47
C TRP A 126 -3.02 22.89 16.97
N ASN A 127 -4.03 22.83 17.82
CA ASN A 127 -5.34 23.43 17.55
C ASN A 127 -5.30 24.94 17.84
N LEU A 128 -5.72 25.76 16.88
CA LEU A 128 -5.77 27.23 16.96
C LEU A 128 -7.22 27.74 17.12
N GLY A 129 -8.20 26.84 17.23
CA GLY A 129 -9.61 27.13 17.50
C GLY A 129 -10.48 27.26 16.24
N GLY A 130 -11.78 27.41 16.44
CA GLY A 130 -12.81 27.24 15.40
C GLY A 130 -13.75 26.12 15.81
N ASN A 131 -14.64 25.68 14.90
CA ASN A 131 -15.49 24.54 15.20
C ASN A 131 -14.63 23.27 15.34
N ALA A 132 -14.99 22.42 16.30
CA ALA A 132 -14.41 21.09 16.42
C ALA A 132 -15.09 20.17 15.42
N GLN A 133 -14.28 19.32 14.78
CA GLN A 133 -14.73 18.25 13.90
C GLN A 133 -14.11 16.94 14.41
N ALA A 134 -14.94 15.91 14.50
CA ALA A 134 -14.46 14.57 14.75
C ALA A 134 -13.73 14.08 13.48
N ILE A 135 -12.52 13.58 13.67
CA ILE A 135 -11.78 12.86 12.65
C ILE A 135 -11.82 11.38 13.04
N GLU A 136 -12.26 10.55 12.11
CA GLU A 136 -12.29 9.10 12.27
C GLU A 136 -10.89 8.50 12.27
N ALA A 137 -10.76 7.32 12.87
CA ALA A 137 -9.52 6.55 12.79
C ALA A 137 -9.30 6.00 11.38
N ASP A 138 -8.04 5.86 10.99
CA ASP A 138 -7.59 5.23 9.74
C ASP A 138 -6.26 4.49 9.98
N SER A 139 -5.78 3.77 8.97
CA SER A 139 -4.56 2.96 8.98
C SER A 139 -3.27 3.67 9.42
N HIS A 140 -3.28 5.01 9.42
CA HIS A 140 -2.16 5.90 9.72
C HIS A 140 -2.59 7.13 10.56
N GLN A 141 -3.73 7.05 11.24
CA GLN A 141 -4.28 8.15 12.03
C GLN A 141 -5.21 7.65 13.16
N PHE A 142 -5.06 8.18 14.37
CA PHE A 142 -6.02 7.92 15.45
C PHE A 142 -7.31 8.75 15.31
N ALA A 143 -8.43 8.22 15.80
CA ALA A 143 -9.65 8.99 15.95
C ALA A 143 -9.42 10.14 16.96
N ARG A 144 -9.80 11.36 16.60
CA ARG A 144 -9.57 12.55 17.45
C ARG A 144 -10.52 13.68 17.10
N GLU A 145 -10.74 14.58 18.05
CA GLU A 145 -11.30 15.89 17.74
C GLU A 145 -10.21 16.85 17.24
N SER A 146 -10.51 17.58 16.18
CA SER A 146 -9.61 18.60 15.65
C SER A 146 -10.37 19.86 15.25
N THR A 147 -9.75 21.02 15.47
CA THR A 147 -10.36 22.31 15.14
C THR A 147 -10.06 22.72 13.69
N GLU A 148 -10.96 23.49 13.09
CA GLU A 148 -10.82 24.01 11.72
C GLU A 148 -9.49 24.73 11.47
N ARG A 149 -9.02 25.53 12.43
CA ARG A 149 -7.69 26.18 12.34
C ARG A 149 -6.71 25.37 13.16
N ARG A 150 -5.74 24.76 12.49
CA ARG A 150 -4.70 23.96 13.14
C ARG A 150 -3.39 24.05 12.37
N ILE A 151 -2.31 23.75 13.06
CA ILE A 151 -1.00 23.50 12.46
C ILE A 151 -0.64 22.05 12.77
N SER A 152 -0.33 21.27 11.75
CA SER A 152 0.22 19.91 11.91
C SER A 152 1.65 19.88 11.42
N LEU A 153 2.56 19.37 12.25
CA LEU A 153 3.94 19.10 11.89
C LEU A 153 4.16 17.59 11.87
N THR A 154 4.57 17.08 10.71
CA THR A 154 4.94 15.68 10.54
C THR A 154 6.43 15.59 10.23
N LEU A 155 7.16 14.76 10.98
CA LEU A 155 8.61 14.59 10.84
C LEU A 155 8.97 13.10 10.82
N GLY A 156 9.76 12.70 9.82
CA GLY A 156 10.28 11.33 9.72
C GLY A 156 10.52 10.87 8.28
N LYS A 157 10.51 9.55 8.09
CA LYS A 157 10.45 8.91 6.77
C LYS A 157 8.99 8.88 6.31
N LEU A 158 8.72 9.64 5.26
CA LEU A 158 7.38 9.90 4.73
C LEU A 158 7.32 9.52 3.26
N ASP A 159 6.12 9.24 2.78
CA ASP A 159 5.81 9.26 1.36
C ASP A 159 5.06 10.57 1.04
N ALA A 160 5.61 11.33 0.10
CA ALA A 160 5.01 12.58 -0.33
C ALA A 160 3.69 12.35 -1.08
N LEU A 161 3.56 11.24 -1.81
CA LEU A 161 2.35 10.90 -2.53
C LEU A 161 1.22 10.58 -1.55
N ASP A 162 1.50 9.83 -0.47
CA ASP A 162 0.53 9.54 0.59
C ASP A 162 -0.05 10.82 1.24
N ILE A 163 0.75 11.89 1.34
CA ILE A 163 0.33 13.15 1.99
C ILE A 163 -0.37 14.09 1.02
N PHE A 164 0.13 14.22 -0.22
CA PHE A 164 -0.27 15.30 -1.12
C PHE A 164 -1.10 14.84 -2.32
N ASP A 165 -1.13 13.55 -2.63
CA ASP A 165 -1.88 13.00 -3.77
C ASP A 165 -3.15 12.27 -3.31
N ASN A 166 -4.10 12.96 -2.70
CA ASN A 166 -5.34 12.34 -2.20
C ASN A 166 -6.36 12.03 -3.33
N ASN A 167 -5.98 11.17 -4.26
CA ASN A 167 -6.80 10.76 -5.39
C ASN A 167 -7.60 9.48 -5.08
N ALA A 168 -8.91 9.61 -4.94
CA ALA A 168 -9.79 8.47 -4.65
C ALA A 168 -9.76 7.31 -5.68
N TYR A 169 -9.16 7.51 -6.87
CA TYR A 169 -9.18 6.54 -7.97
C TYR A 169 -7.79 6.12 -8.48
N ALA A 170 -6.71 6.79 -8.05
CA ALA A 170 -5.35 6.58 -8.54
C ALA A 170 -4.30 6.97 -7.46
N HIS A 171 -4.39 6.41 -6.26
CA HIS A 171 -3.54 6.77 -5.10
C HIS A 171 -2.56 5.65 -4.73
N LYS A 172 -3.07 4.50 -4.28
CA LYS A 172 -2.21 3.39 -3.87
C LYS A 172 -2.14 2.31 -4.93
N SER A 173 -0.98 1.66 -4.96
CA SER A 173 -0.62 0.60 -5.90
C SER A 173 -1.48 -0.65 -5.80
N ASP A 174 -2.05 -0.85 -4.63
CA ASP A 174 -2.40 -2.13 -4.05
C ASP A 174 -3.90 -2.24 -3.75
N ASP A 175 -4.66 -1.15 -3.89
CA ASP A 175 -6.12 -1.10 -3.72
C ASP A 175 -6.87 -0.77 -5.03
N GLN A 176 -6.16 -0.63 -6.15
CA GLN A 176 -6.70 -0.09 -7.40
C GLN A 176 -6.38 -0.97 -8.63
N PHE A 177 -6.36 -0.36 -9.82
CA PHE A 177 -6.32 -1.08 -11.09
C PHE A 177 -4.94 -1.66 -11.38
N LEU A 178 -4.93 -2.93 -11.81
CA LEU A 178 -3.77 -3.51 -12.45
C LEU A 178 -3.56 -2.84 -13.81
N ASN A 179 -2.30 -2.63 -14.16
CA ASN A 179 -1.96 -2.40 -15.55
C ASN A 179 -2.15 -3.73 -16.32
N TRP A 180 -2.52 -3.65 -17.59
CA TRP A 180 -2.76 -4.74 -18.57
C TRP A 180 -2.91 -6.20 -18.09
#